data_AF-A0A5C8S257-F1
#
_entry.id   AF-A0A5C8S257-F1
#
_cell.length_a   1.000
_cell.length_b   1.000
_cell.length_c   1.000
_cell.angle_alpha   90.00
_cell.angle_beta   90.00
_cell.angle_gamma   90.00
#
_symmetry.space_group_name_H-M   'P 1'
#
loop_
_entity.id
_entity.type
_entity.pdbx_description
1 polymer ?
#
loop_
_entity_poly.entity_id
_entity_poly.type
_entity_poly.pdbx_seq_one_letter_code
_entity_poly.pdbx_strand_id
1 'polypeptide(L)'
;MIDIVQAVQAADPSLGTRVIVLRSDSRALASPEALVPEAEAWLAENAPGARLLRKSILLAPYPGGMPAERTVTVMAFAEAQHLAAFATAWTADPEPEDDEAAPEG
;
A
#
# COMPACT_ATOMS: atom_id res chain seq x y z
N MET A 1 8.94 12.42 -13.94
CA MET A 1 7.94 11.99 -12.95
C MET A 1 8.68 11.08 -11.99
N ILE A 2 8.80 11.46 -10.72
CA ILE A 2 9.35 10.53 -9.74
C ILE A 2 8.21 9.60 -9.34
N ASP A 3 8.45 8.30 -9.39
CA ASP A 3 7.48 7.33 -8.89
C ASP A 3 7.26 7.58 -7.39
N ILE A 4 6.04 7.36 -6.88
CA ILE A 4 5.74 7.60 -5.46
C ILE A 4 6.64 6.74 -4.55
N VAL A 5 6.98 5.52 -4.99
CA VAL A 5 7.91 4.64 -4.28
C VAL A 5 9.32 5.21 -4.31
N GLN A 6 9.76 5.79 -5.44
CA GLN A 6 11.04 6.49 -5.51
C GLN A 6 11.09 7.72 -4.60
N ALA A 7 10.00 8.48 -4.48
CA ALA A 7 9.92 9.60 -3.56
C ALA A 7 9.99 9.16 -2.09
N VAL A 8 9.34 8.04 -1.75
CA VAL A 8 9.43 7.43 -0.41
C VAL A 8 10.87 6.96 -0.12
N GLN A 9 11.52 6.29 -1.06
CA GLN A 9 12.92 5.86 -0.91
C GLN A 9 13.89 7.04 -0.80
N ALA A 10 13.65 8.12 -1.53
CA ALA A 10 14.44 9.34 -1.42
C ALA A 10 14.26 10.01 -0.05
N ALA A 11 13.05 9.96 0.52
CA ALA A 11 12.77 10.49 1.86
C ALA A 11 13.33 9.59 2.97
N ASP A 12 13.33 8.27 2.79
CA ASP A 12 13.90 7.31 3.72
C ASP A 12 14.51 6.09 3.01
N PRO A 13 15.83 6.10 2.74
CA PRO A 13 16.50 5.01 2.05
C PRO A 13 16.60 3.73 2.89
N SER A 14 16.36 3.79 4.21
CA SER A 14 16.42 2.62 5.08
C SER A 14 15.26 1.64 4.86
N LEU A 15 14.17 2.09 4.24
CA LEU A 15 13.01 1.26 3.92
C LEU A 15 13.26 0.26 2.79
N GLY A 16 14.32 0.49 2.01
CA GLY A 16 14.63 -0.31 0.83
C GLY A 16 13.52 -0.26 -0.23
N THR A 17 13.47 -1.27 -1.09
CA THR A 17 12.54 -1.33 -2.24
C THR A 17 11.25 -2.07 -1.96
N ARG A 18 11.13 -2.70 -0.79
CA ARG A 18 10.03 -3.63 -0.44
C ARG A 18 8.94 -2.88 0.31
N VAL A 19 8.38 -1.86 -0.34
CA VAL A 19 7.36 -0.99 0.25
C VAL A 19 6.11 -0.92 -0.61
N ILE A 20 4.96 -0.77 0.04
CA ILE A 20 3.67 -0.44 -0.58
C ILE A 20 3.21 0.89 0.00
N VAL A 21 2.77 1.80 -0.87
CA VAL A 21 2.10 3.02 -0.44
C VAL A 21 0.60 2.74 -0.36
N LEU A 22 0.03 2.86 0.83
CA LEU A 22 -1.39 2.68 1.06
C LEU A 22 -2.12 4.01 0.83
N ARG A 23 -3.24 3.94 0.12
CA ARG A 23 -4.17 5.07 0.03
C ARG A 23 -4.88 5.27 1.36
N SER A 24 -5.33 6.49 1.62
CA SER A 24 -6.05 6.84 2.84
C SER A 24 -7.37 6.10 3.03
N ASP A 25 -7.96 5.59 1.94
CA ASP A 25 -9.19 4.79 1.89
C ASP A 25 -8.93 3.28 1.78
N SER A 26 -7.70 2.83 2.02
CA SER A 26 -7.37 1.40 2.03
C SER A 26 -8.14 0.66 3.12
N ARG A 27 -8.76 -0.49 2.76
CA ARG A 27 -9.45 -1.38 3.69
C ARG A 27 -8.57 -1.93 4.82
N ALA A 28 -7.25 -1.94 4.63
CA ALA A 28 -6.31 -2.38 5.65
C ALA A 28 -6.13 -1.35 6.78
N LEU A 29 -6.56 -0.11 6.60
CA LEU A 29 -6.32 0.99 7.54
C LEU A 29 -7.58 1.32 8.35
N ALA A 30 -7.47 1.26 9.67
CA ALA A 30 -8.44 1.87 10.58
C ALA A 30 -8.24 3.39 10.66
N SER A 31 -7.00 3.84 10.45
CA SER A 31 -6.59 5.24 10.41
C SER A 31 -5.28 5.35 9.63
N PRO A 32 -4.82 6.55 9.22
CA PRO A 32 -3.57 6.70 8.47
C PRO A 32 -2.32 6.14 9.17
N GLU A 33 -2.41 5.90 10.47
CA GLU A 33 -1.32 5.45 11.35
C GLU A 33 -1.64 4.11 12.04
N ALA A 34 -2.78 3.48 11.73
CA ALA A 34 -3.21 2.24 12.36
C ALA A 34 -3.90 1.31 11.35
N LEU A 35 -3.51 0.05 11.36
CA LEU A 35 -4.20 -0.99 10.61
C LEU A 35 -5.50 -1.38 11.30
N VAL A 36 -6.43 -1.98 10.55
CA VAL A 36 -7.57 -2.67 11.15
C VAL A 36 -7.12 -3.94 11.87
N PRO A 37 -7.80 -4.37 12.94
CA PRO A 37 -7.38 -5.55 13.72
C PRO A 37 -7.19 -6.82 12.87
N GLU A 38 -8.02 -7.00 11.84
CA GLU A 38 -7.91 -8.12 10.90
C GLU A 38 -6.62 -8.07 10.08
N ALA A 39 -6.20 -6.88 9.65
CA ALA A 39 -4.95 -6.68 8.92
C ALA A 39 -3.72 -6.85 9.83
N GLU A 40 -3.81 -6.40 11.09
CA GLU A 40 -2.75 -6.63 12.07
C GLU A 40 -2.56 -8.11 12.37
N ALA A 41 -3.65 -8.85 12.60
CA ALA A 41 -3.62 -10.28 12.82
C ALA A 41 -3.03 -11.01 11.61
N TRP A 42 -3.50 -10.67 10.42
CA TRP A 42 -2.99 -11.25 9.17
C TRP A 42 -1.49 -10.99 8.99
N LEU A 43 -1.01 -9.77 9.29
CA LEU A 43 0.42 -9.44 9.21
C LEU A 43 1.26 -10.20 10.22
N ALA A 44 0.77 -10.38 11.45
CA ALA A 44 1.48 -11.14 12.47
C ALA A 44 1.72 -12.61 12.03
N GLU A 45 0.77 -13.19 11.29
CA GLU A 45 0.86 -14.56 10.79
C GLU A 45 1.64 -14.70 9.48
N ASN A 46 1.45 -13.78 8.53
CA ASN A 46 1.93 -13.93 7.15
C ASN A 46 3.16 -13.08 6.81
N ALA A 47 3.41 -12.03 7.57
CA ALA A 47 4.45 -11.05 7.28
C ALA A 47 5.12 -10.52 8.57
N PRO A 48 5.70 -11.42 9.39
CA PRO A 48 6.35 -10.99 10.63
C PRO A 48 7.48 -9.99 10.31
N GLY A 49 7.41 -8.83 10.97
CA GLY A 49 8.35 -7.73 10.74
C GLY A 49 7.91 -6.70 9.69
N ALA A 50 6.71 -6.81 9.13
CA ALA A 50 6.09 -5.70 8.41
C ALA A 50 5.88 -4.51 9.34
N ARG A 51 6.05 -3.29 8.80
CA ARG A 51 5.93 -2.06 9.58
C ARG A 51 5.08 -1.04 8.85
N LEU A 52 4.08 -0.51 9.54
CA LEU A 52 3.32 0.65 9.09
C LEU A 52 4.07 1.93 9.47
N LEU A 53 4.21 2.84 8.52
CA LEU A 53 4.96 4.08 8.66
C LEU A 53 4.21 5.22 7.99
N ARG A 54 4.37 6.42 8.52
CA ARG A 54 3.89 7.65 7.89
C ARG A 54 5.09 8.46 7.39
N LYS A 55 5.08 8.83 6.10
CA LYS A 55 6.20 9.53 5.46
C LYS A 55 5.73 10.78 4.74
N SER A 56 6.43 11.88 4.96
CA SER A 56 6.28 13.09 4.15
C SER A 56 7.23 13.01 2.96
N ILE A 57 6.68 13.11 1.76
CA ILE A 57 7.40 13.05 0.50
C ILE A 57 7.11 14.29 -0.34
N LEU A 58 8.03 14.66 -1.21
CA LEU A 58 7.78 15.67 -2.24
C LEU A 58 7.29 14.97 -3.51
N LEU A 59 6.03 15.21 -3.87
CA LEU A 59 5.43 14.61 -5.06
C LEU A 59 4.81 15.70 -5.95
N ALA A 60 5.16 15.68 -7.23
CA ALA A 60 4.52 16.54 -8.22
C ALA A 60 3.10 15.99 -8.53
N PRO A 61 2.05 16.82 -8.53
CA PRO A 61 0.69 16.36 -8.79
C PRO A 61 0.45 15.89 -10.22
N TYR A 62 1.28 16.34 -11.17
CA TYR A 62 1.25 15.97 -12.59
C TYR A 62 2.63 16.23 -13.22
N PRO A 63 2.93 15.67 -14.41
CA PRO A 63 4.19 15.91 -15.11
C PRO A 63 4.45 17.41 -15.34
N GLY A 64 5.59 17.91 -14.87
CA GLY A 64 5.96 19.34 -14.97
C GLY A 64 5.40 20.25 -13.88
N GLY A 65 4.54 19.74 -12.99
CA GLY A 65 4.06 20.48 -11.82
C GLY A 65 5.14 20.66 -10.74
N MET A 66 5.03 21.72 -9.94
CA MET A 66 5.91 21.92 -8.79
C MET A 66 5.66 20.82 -7.74
N PRO A 67 6.73 20.16 -7.22
CA PRO A 67 6.58 19.20 -6.14
C PRO A 67 5.96 19.85 -4.90
N ALA A 68 4.97 19.20 -4.32
CA ALA A 68 4.37 19.60 -3.06
C ALA A 68 4.60 18.51 -2.01
N GLU A 69 4.70 18.92 -0.75
CA GLU A 69 4.79 17.97 0.35
C GLU A 69 3.47 17.23 0.50
N ARG A 70 3.56 15.90 0.59
CA ARG A 70 2.44 14.98 0.75
C ARG A 70 2.81 13.97 1.82
N THR A 71 1.94 13.81 2.79
CA THR A 71 2.07 12.74 3.77
C THR A 71 1.37 11.49 3.25
N VAL A 72 2.11 10.39 3.18
CA VAL A 72 1.65 9.09 2.70
C VAL A 72 1.83 8.03 3.77
N THR A 73 0.95 7.04 3.74
CA THR A 73 1.06 5.85 4.59
C THR A 73 1.78 4.76 3.81
N VAL A 74 2.84 4.21 4.40
CA VAL A 74 3.73 3.26 3.77
C VAL A 74 3.78 2.00 4.63
N MET A 75 3.63 0.86 4.00
CA MET A 75 3.98 -0.42 4.59
C MET A 75 5.30 -0.91 4.04
N ALA A 76 6.25 -1.19 4.94
CA ALA A 76 7.54 -1.76 4.62
C ALA A 76 7.59 -3.23 5.03
N PHE A 77 8.20 -4.06 4.18
CA PHE A 77 8.31 -5.50 4.38
C PHE A 77 9.76 -5.95 4.34
N ALA A 78 10.08 -6.97 5.12
CA ALA A 78 11.39 -7.62 5.06
C ALA A 78 11.59 -8.39 3.74
N GLU A 79 10.55 -9.08 3.28
CA GLU A 79 10.61 -9.98 2.12
C GLU A 79 9.61 -9.58 1.02
N ALA A 80 10.00 -9.80 -0.23
CA ALA A 80 9.15 -9.51 -1.39
C ALA A 80 7.89 -10.39 -1.42
N GLN A 81 7.98 -11.62 -0.93
CA GLN A 81 6.84 -12.54 -0.85
C GLN A 81 5.76 -12.03 0.12
N HIS A 82 6.16 -11.42 1.24
CA HIS A 82 5.24 -10.85 2.22
C HIS A 82 4.54 -9.61 1.67
N LEU A 83 5.29 -8.79 0.92
CA LEU A 83 4.74 -7.66 0.20
C LEU A 83 3.67 -8.12 -0.79
N ALA A 84 4.00 -9.10 -1.64
CA ALA A 84 3.08 -9.61 -2.64
C ALA A 84 1.82 -10.22 -2.00
N ALA A 85 1.99 -11.04 -0.97
CA ALA A 85 0.88 -11.64 -0.24
C ALA A 85 -0.05 -10.58 0.37
N PHE A 86 0.52 -9.53 0.98
CA PHE A 86 -0.28 -8.45 1.54
C PHE A 86 -1.01 -7.65 0.46
N ALA A 87 -0.33 -7.34 -0.66
CA ALA A 87 -0.95 -6.64 -1.78
C ALA A 87 -2.15 -7.45 -2.30
N THR A 88 -2.01 -8.76 -2.48
CA THR A 88 -3.10 -9.63 -2.91
C THR A 88 -4.24 -9.65 -1.88
N ALA A 89 -3.93 -9.82 -0.60
CA ALA A 89 -4.96 -9.95 0.44
C ALA A 89 -5.73 -8.64 0.70
N TRP A 90 -5.06 -7.48 0.58
CA TRP A 90 -5.59 -6.20 1.07
C TRP A 90 -5.74 -5.12 0.01
N THR A 91 -5.12 -5.28 -1.16
CA THR A 91 -5.18 -4.28 -2.25
C THR A 91 -5.76 -4.84 -3.55
N ALA A 92 -6.07 -6.14 -3.63
CA ALA A 92 -6.93 -6.65 -4.69
C ALA A 92 -8.30 -5.96 -4.61
N ASP A 93 -8.75 -5.42 -5.75
CA ASP A 93 -10.14 -5.06 -5.99
C ASP A 93 -10.98 -6.34 -5.79
N PRO A 94 -12.20 -6.28 -5.24
CA PRO A 94 -13.08 -7.42 -5.32
C PRO A 94 -13.16 -7.82 -6.80
N GLU A 95 -12.81 -9.07 -7.13
CA GLU A 95 -13.18 -9.60 -8.44
C GLU A 95 -14.69 -9.33 -8.59
N PRO A 96 -15.16 -8.66 -9.66
CA PRO A 96 -16.58 -8.66 -9.92
C PRO A 96 -16.95 -10.13 -9.99
N GLU A 97 -17.81 -10.56 -9.07
CA GLU A 97 -18.35 -11.91 -9.05
C GLU A 97 -18.80 -12.20 -10.48
N ASP A 98 -18.13 -13.17 -11.12
CA ASP A 98 -18.37 -13.53 -12.52
C ASP A 98 -19.88 -13.75 -12.67
N ASP A 99 -20.50 -12.95 -13.53
CA ASP A 99 -21.92 -12.88 -13.83
C ASP A 99 -22.46 -14.31 -13.97
N GLU A 100 -23.17 -14.80 -12.93
CA GLU A 100 -23.76 -16.13 -12.92
C GLU A 100 -24.84 -16.19 -14.00
N ALA A 101 -24.42 -16.68 -15.16
CA ALA A 101 -25.19 -17.35 -16.20
C ALA A 101 -26.61 -16.81 -16.42
N ALA A 102 -26.77 -15.93 -17.41
CA ALA A 102 -28.05 -15.83 -18.12
C ALA A 102 -28.16 -17.02 -19.11
N PRO A 103 -29.03 -18.03 -18.88
CA PRO A 103 -29.47 -18.87 -19.98
C PRO A 103 -30.41 -18.03 -20.84
N GLU A 104 -30.01 -17.74 -22.07
CA GLU A 104 -30.92 -17.27 -23.10
C GLU A 104 -32.04 -18.31 -23.28
N GLY A 105 -33.29 -17.86 -23.18
CA GLY A 105 -34.50 -18.65 -23.42
C GLY A 105 -35.60 -17.79 -24.01
#